data_AF-A0A6B0X456-F1
#
_entry.id   AF-A0A6B0X456-F1
#
_cell.length_a   1.000
_cell.length_b   1.000
_cell.length_c   1.000
_cell.angle_alpha   90.00
_cell.angle_beta   90.00
_cell.angle_gamma   90.00
#
_symmetry.space_group_name_H-M   'P 1'
#
loop_
_entity.id
_entity.type
_entity.pdbx_description
1 polymer ?
#
loop_
_entity_poly.entity_id
_entity_poly.type
_entity_poly.pdbx_seq_one_letter_code
_entity_poly.pdbx_strand_id
1 'polypeptide(L)'
;MTLRILLVAVLFLGGVVADEANARGKRVRQIPNGAMMACNTCHVSGGGSPLNPFGLEINTNFLTSAGASGDVIWGPELAALDSDGDGASNGAELGDPEGTWVAGEANPEGEAFHPGDPESTPPPAPEDTAVEETTWGQIKKLIGALD
;
A
#
# COMPACT_ATOMS: atom_id res chain seq x y z
N MET A 1 29.75 -58.35 -27.12
CA MET A 1 29.16 -57.62 -28.28
C MET A 1 27.69 -57.44 -27.96
N THR A 2 27.13 -56.29 -27.60
CA THR A 2 27.55 -54.90 -27.73
C THR A 2 26.80 -54.07 -26.71
N LEU A 3 27.56 -53.25 -26.01
CA LEU A 3 27.29 -52.01 -25.29
C LEU A 3 26.17 -51.11 -25.89
N ARG A 4 24.93 -51.59 -25.96
CA ARG A 4 23.80 -50.89 -26.64
C ARG A 4 22.51 -50.81 -25.80
N ILE A 5 22.61 -50.90 -24.47
CA ILE A 5 21.45 -50.70 -23.59
C ILE A 5 21.82 -49.75 -22.42
N LEU A 6 22.57 -48.69 -22.72
CA LEU A 6 22.91 -47.64 -21.75
C LEU A 6 22.60 -46.22 -22.27
N LEU A 7 21.80 -46.08 -23.34
CA LEU A 7 21.54 -44.79 -23.98
C LEU A 7 20.05 -44.43 -24.15
N VAL A 8 19.13 -45.06 -23.41
CA VAL A 8 17.70 -44.69 -23.45
C VAL A 8 17.10 -44.52 -22.05
N ALA A 9 17.90 -44.10 -21.07
CA ALA A 9 17.41 -43.78 -19.72
C ALA A 9 17.70 -42.32 -19.33
N VAL A 10 17.71 -41.41 -20.31
CA VAL A 10 17.95 -39.96 -20.10
C VAL A 10 16.73 -39.11 -20.46
N LEU A 11 15.58 -39.73 -20.77
CA LEU A 11 14.42 -38.98 -21.23
C LEU A 11 13.37 -38.84 -20.12
N PHE A 12 13.29 -37.60 -19.64
CA PHE A 12 12.13 -36.96 -19.04
C PHE A 12 11.71 -37.45 -17.65
N LEU A 13 12.23 -36.79 -16.62
CA LEU A 13 11.39 -36.42 -15.47
C LEU A 13 11.84 -35.06 -14.89
N GLY A 14 12.10 -34.09 -15.77
CA GLY A 14 12.18 -32.68 -15.38
C GLY A 14 10.77 -32.12 -15.37
N GLY A 15 10.05 -32.30 -14.27
CA GLY A 15 8.82 -31.55 -14.03
C GLY A 15 9.19 -30.08 -13.86
N VAL A 16 9.19 -29.31 -14.96
CA VAL A 16 9.20 -27.86 -14.88
C VAL A 16 7.90 -27.50 -14.19
N VAL A 17 7.96 -27.18 -12.90
CA VAL A 17 6.88 -26.45 -12.25
C VAL A 17 6.84 -25.10 -12.95
N ALA A 18 5.93 -24.96 -13.91
CA ALA A 18 5.61 -23.67 -14.47
C ALA A 18 5.01 -22.87 -13.32
N ASP A 19 5.77 -21.91 -12.78
CA ASP A 19 5.18 -20.85 -11.97
C ASP A 19 4.19 -20.16 -12.90
N GLU A 20 2.91 -20.38 -12.65
CA GLU A 20 1.87 -19.71 -13.40
C GLU A 20 2.10 -18.21 -13.20
N ALA A 21 2.37 -17.50 -14.30
CA ALA A 21 2.38 -16.05 -14.35
C ALA A 21 0.95 -15.54 -14.10
N ASN A 22 0.50 -15.64 -12.85
CA ASN A 22 -0.79 -15.17 -12.41
C ASN A 22 -0.72 -13.65 -12.40
N ALA A 23 -1.42 -13.01 -13.34
CA ALA A 23 -1.56 -11.56 -13.36
C ALA A 23 -2.30 -11.11 -12.08
N ARG A 24 -1.57 -10.53 -11.13
CA ARG A 24 -2.10 -10.06 -9.84
C ARG A 24 -2.80 -8.69 -9.95
N GLY A 25 -3.21 -8.30 -11.15
CA GLY A 25 -3.85 -7.02 -11.45
C GLY A 25 -5.23 -6.84 -10.81
N LYS A 26 -5.76 -7.82 -10.06
CA LYS A 26 -6.94 -7.62 -9.21
C LYS A 26 -6.63 -6.73 -7.99
N ARG A 27 -5.40 -6.77 -7.49
CA ARG A 27 -5.01 -6.13 -6.22
C ARG A 27 -5.06 -4.61 -6.27
N VAL A 28 -4.80 -4.01 -7.43
CA VAL A 28 -4.89 -2.55 -7.62
C VAL A 28 -6.31 -1.99 -7.44
N ARG A 29 -7.34 -2.86 -7.48
CA ARG A 29 -8.75 -2.50 -7.22
C ARG A 29 -9.22 -2.89 -5.82
N GLN A 30 -8.31 -3.33 -4.95
CA GLN A 30 -8.59 -3.76 -3.58
C GLN A 30 -8.08 -2.75 -2.55
N ILE A 31 -7.64 -1.58 -3.02
CA ILE A 31 -7.22 -0.42 -2.22
C ILE A 31 -7.84 0.84 -2.87
N PRO A 32 -8.16 1.89 -2.10
CA PRO A 32 -8.64 3.14 -2.65
C PRO A 32 -7.56 3.76 -3.55
N ASN A 33 -7.97 4.38 -4.65
CA ASN A 33 -7.07 5.04 -5.60
C ASN A 33 -5.93 4.17 -6.19
N GLY A 34 -5.90 2.85 -5.96
CA GLY A 34 -4.81 1.97 -6.41
C GLY A 34 -4.66 1.82 -7.93
N ALA A 35 -5.67 2.21 -8.70
CA ALA A 35 -5.58 2.23 -10.16
C ALA A 35 -4.83 3.45 -10.71
N MET A 36 -4.60 4.50 -9.91
CA MET A 36 -3.98 5.77 -10.33
C MET A 36 -2.58 5.56 -10.92
N MET A 37 -1.74 4.77 -10.25
CA MET A 37 -0.40 4.37 -10.73
C MET A 37 -0.38 2.92 -11.23
N ALA A 38 -1.56 2.31 -11.40
CA ALA A 38 -1.75 0.93 -11.83
C ALA A 38 -0.86 -0.05 -11.05
N CYS A 39 -0.02 -0.81 -11.74
CA CYS A 39 0.86 -1.78 -11.09
C CYS A 39 1.90 -1.10 -10.18
N ASN A 40 2.27 0.15 -10.47
CA ASN A 40 3.36 0.82 -9.76
C ASN A 40 3.00 1.14 -8.32
N THR A 41 1.72 1.24 -7.99
CA THR A 41 1.28 1.41 -6.59
C THR A 41 1.87 0.35 -5.66
N CYS A 42 2.09 -0.89 -6.11
CA CYS A 42 2.75 -1.94 -5.31
C CYS A 42 4.14 -2.34 -5.83
N HIS A 43 4.58 -1.84 -7.00
CA HIS A 43 5.76 -2.34 -7.71
C HIS A 43 6.65 -1.19 -8.18
N VAL A 44 7.97 -1.37 -8.13
CA VAL A 44 8.92 -0.30 -8.48
C VAL A 44 8.88 0.13 -9.96
N SER A 45 8.51 -0.75 -10.89
CA SER A 45 8.56 -0.46 -12.34
C SER A 45 7.62 -1.33 -13.17
N GLY A 46 6.44 -1.63 -12.63
CA GLY A 46 5.38 -2.37 -13.31
C GLY A 46 5.14 -3.77 -12.74
N GLY A 47 4.06 -4.40 -13.19
CA GLY A 47 3.64 -5.70 -12.66
C GLY A 47 4.72 -6.77 -12.85
N GLY A 48 5.11 -7.43 -11.76
CA GLY A 48 6.16 -8.44 -11.76
C GLY A 48 7.58 -7.89 -11.55
N SER A 49 7.78 -6.57 -11.46
CA SER A 49 9.01 -6.01 -10.91
C SER A 49 9.09 -6.26 -9.40
N PRO A 50 10.22 -5.97 -8.74
CA PRO A 50 10.28 -5.93 -7.28
C PRO A 50 9.14 -5.10 -6.67
N LEU A 51 8.68 -5.51 -5.49
CA LEU A 51 7.72 -4.73 -4.71
C LEU A 51 8.39 -3.47 -4.19
N ASN A 52 7.64 -2.37 -4.15
CA ASN A 52 8.01 -1.20 -3.37
C ASN A 52 7.66 -1.46 -1.87
N PRO A 53 7.99 -0.55 -0.94
CA PRO A 53 7.70 -0.74 0.49
C PRO A 53 6.22 -1.05 0.78
N PHE A 54 5.26 -0.32 0.21
CA PHE A 54 3.83 -0.62 0.35
C PHE A 54 3.42 -2.00 -0.17
N GLY A 55 3.91 -2.37 -1.36
CA GLY A 55 3.67 -3.69 -1.93
C GLY A 55 4.25 -4.82 -1.07
N LEU A 56 5.40 -4.58 -0.43
CA LEU A 56 6.02 -5.51 0.50
C LEU A 56 5.18 -5.65 1.77
N GLU A 57 4.66 -4.55 2.31
CA GLU A 57 3.76 -4.54 3.46
C GLU A 57 2.50 -5.36 3.16
N ILE A 58 1.84 -5.09 2.02
CA ILE A 58 0.69 -5.88 1.56
C ILE A 58 1.05 -7.36 1.45
N ASN A 59 2.14 -7.69 0.76
CA ASN A 59 2.50 -9.08 0.49
C ASN A 59 2.85 -9.87 1.76
N THR A 60 3.37 -9.18 2.78
CA THR A 60 3.83 -9.81 4.01
C THR A 60 2.69 -9.97 5.02
N ASN A 61 1.86 -8.93 5.17
CA ASN A 61 0.97 -8.81 6.32
C ASN A 61 -0.52 -8.66 5.96
N PHE A 62 -0.85 -8.20 4.75
CA PHE A 62 -2.23 -7.83 4.39
C PHE A 62 -2.77 -8.57 3.16
N LEU A 63 -2.47 -9.87 3.09
CA LEU A 63 -3.15 -10.78 2.16
C LEU A 63 -4.05 -11.77 2.91
N THR A 64 -5.23 -12.05 2.38
CA THR A 64 -6.14 -13.10 2.89
C THR A 64 -5.51 -14.50 2.89
N SER A 65 -4.54 -14.72 2.02
CA SER A 65 -3.72 -15.92 1.95
C SER A 65 -2.41 -15.60 1.26
N ALA A 66 -1.32 -16.25 1.65
CA ALA A 66 -0.04 -16.11 0.96
C ALA A 66 -0.13 -16.50 -0.53
N GLY A 67 0.73 -15.92 -1.36
CA GLY A 67 0.83 -16.26 -2.78
C GLY A 67 -0.14 -15.48 -3.66
N ALA A 68 -0.35 -15.96 -4.90
CA ALA A 68 -1.07 -15.23 -5.95
C ALA A 68 -2.59 -15.17 -5.75
N SER A 69 -3.16 -16.16 -5.05
CA SER A 69 -4.60 -16.23 -4.77
C SER A 69 -5.06 -15.17 -3.76
N GLY A 70 -4.18 -14.72 -2.87
CA GLY A 70 -4.49 -13.74 -1.84
C GLY A 70 -5.03 -12.43 -2.39
N ASP A 71 -6.04 -11.92 -1.68
CA ASP A 71 -6.64 -10.61 -1.87
C ASP A 71 -6.07 -9.63 -0.83
N VAL A 72 -5.95 -8.36 -1.20
CA VAL A 72 -5.50 -7.30 -0.27
C VAL A 72 -6.56 -7.11 0.80
N ILE A 73 -6.13 -7.09 2.06
CA ILE A 73 -6.94 -6.72 3.21
C ILE A 73 -6.69 -5.23 3.45
N TRP A 74 -7.47 -4.38 2.77
CA TRP A 74 -7.53 -2.96 3.11
C TRP A 74 -8.38 -2.76 4.36
N GLY A 75 -7.93 -1.87 5.25
CA GLY A 75 -8.57 -1.60 6.52
C GLY A 75 -7.75 -0.61 7.35
N PRO A 76 -8.23 -0.24 8.56
CA PRO A 76 -7.60 0.77 9.40
C PRO A 76 -6.13 0.46 9.72
N GLU A 77 -5.78 -0.81 9.86
CA GLU A 77 -4.41 -1.22 10.18
C GLU A 77 -3.44 -0.95 9.03
N LEU A 78 -3.81 -1.25 7.78
CA LEU A 78 -2.97 -0.94 6.63
C LEU A 78 -2.95 0.57 6.33
N ALA A 79 -4.09 1.24 6.48
CA ALA A 79 -4.23 2.67 6.25
C ALA A 79 -3.41 3.53 7.24
N ALA A 80 -3.21 3.05 8.47
CA ALA A 80 -2.46 3.75 9.51
C ALA A 80 -0.93 3.58 9.39
N LEU A 81 -0.44 2.65 8.57
CA LEU A 81 1.00 2.47 8.37
C LEU A 81 1.56 3.54 7.45
N ASP A 82 2.79 3.95 7.73
CA ASP A 82 3.66 4.72 6.85
C ASP A 82 4.63 3.72 6.23
N SER A 83 4.30 3.22 5.04
CA SER A 83 5.00 2.08 4.45
C SER A 83 6.36 2.44 3.87
N ASP A 84 6.55 3.66 3.37
CA ASP A 84 7.81 4.12 2.76
C ASP A 84 8.63 5.07 3.65
N GLY A 85 8.08 5.52 4.77
CA GLY A 85 8.78 6.25 5.82
C GLY A 85 8.88 7.75 5.58
N ASP A 86 7.93 8.33 4.83
CA ASP A 86 7.92 9.75 4.48
C ASP A 86 7.15 10.62 5.48
N GLY A 87 6.52 10.00 6.48
CA GLY A 87 5.75 10.66 7.53
C GLY A 87 4.25 10.81 7.24
N ALA A 88 3.79 10.40 6.07
CA ALA A 88 2.37 10.24 5.75
C ALA A 88 1.95 8.77 5.91
N SER A 89 0.69 8.54 6.28
CA SER A 89 0.15 7.18 6.30
C SER A 89 -0.41 6.80 4.93
N ASN A 90 -0.41 5.50 4.62
CA ASN A 90 -0.99 4.94 3.40
C ASN A 90 -2.43 5.44 3.15
N GLY A 91 -3.22 5.56 4.23
CA GLY A 91 -4.58 6.10 4.19
C GLY A 91 -4.63 7.58 3.85
N ALA A 92 -3.75 8.39 4.44
CA ALA A 92 -3.65 9.82 4.10
C ALA A 92 -3.27 10.02 2.63
N GLU A 93 -2.37 9.20 2.12
CA GLU A 93 -1.92 9.25 0.73
C GLU A 93 -2.97 8.76 -0.27
N LEU A 94 -3.68 7.68 0.05
CA LEU A 94 -4.70 7.12 -0.85
C LEU A 94 -6.09 7.76 -0.66
N GLY A 95 -6.21 8.74 0.24
CA GLY A 95 -7.43 9.51 0.48
C GLY A 95 -8.45 8.85 1.41
N ASP A 96 -8.07 7.81 2.15
CA ASP A 96 -8.90 7.11 3.15
C ASP A 96 -8.14 6.96 4.47
N PRO A 97 -7.95 8.05 5.24
CA PRO A 97 -7.13 8.06 6.46
C PRO A 97 -7.60 7.06 7.53
N GLU A 98 -8.91 6.84 7.61
CA GLU A 98 -9.53 5.93 8.58
C GLU A 98 -9.56 4.47 8.10
N GLY A 99 -9.16 4.19 6.86
CA GLY A 99 -9.14 2.84 6.30
C GLY A 99 -10.54 2.20 6.20
N THR A 100 -11.55 3.00 5.88
CA THR A 100 -12.97 2.57 5.86
C THR A 100 -13.47 2.21 4.47
N TRP A 101 -12.73 2.57 3.42
CA TRP A 101 -13.08 2.27 2.04
C TRP A 101 -13.18 0.76 1.81
N VAL A 102 -14.18 0.32 1.04
CA VAL A 102 -14.30 -1.10 0.67
C VAL A 102 -14.28 -1.31 -0.84
N ALA A 103 -13.70 -2.43 -1.25
CA ALA A 103 -13.52 -2.77 -2.66
C ALA A 103 -14.84 -2.72 -3.45
N GLY A 104 -14.87 -1.88 -4.48
CA GLY A 104 -16.05 -1.65 -5.33
C GLY A 104 -16.75 -0.31 -5.07
N GLU A 105 -16.42 0.39 -3.99
CA GLU A 105 -16.83 1.77 -3.78
C GLU A 105 -16.12 2.73 -4.75
N ALA A 106 -16.69 3.93 -4.91
CA ALA A 106 -16.00 5.01 -5.57
C ALA A 106 -14.71 5.34 -4.82
N ASN A 107 -13.68 5.77 -5.54
CA ASN A 107 -12.47 6.25 -4.88
C ASN A 107 -12.79 7.52 -4.07
N PRO A 108 -12.11 7.73 -2.93
CA PRO A 108 -12.14 9.00 -2.24
C PRO A 108 -11.77 10.15 -3.17
N GLU A 109 -12.43 11.29 -3.01
CA GLU A 109 -12.12 12.51 -3.74
C GLU A 109 -10.83 13.14 -3.22
N GLY A 110 -10.08 13.81 -4.09
CA GLY A 110 -8.84 14.50 -3.73
C GLY A 110 -7.65 14.07 -4.59
N GLU A 111 -6.49 14.64 -4.25
CA GLU A 111 -5.21 14.19 -4.79
C GLU A 111 -4.75 12.94 -4.03
N ALA A 112 -4.29 11.93 -4.77
CA ALA A 112 -3.72 10.73 -4.19
C ALA A 112 -2.20 10.71 -4.43
N PHE A 113 -1.50 10.17 -3.45
CA PHE A 113 -0.05 10.10 -3.36
C PHE A 113 0.41 8.64 -3.44
N HIS A 114 1.72 8.39 -3.48
CA HIS A 114 2.27 7.07 -3.77
C HIS A 114 2.82 6.40 -2.51
N PRO A 115 2.09 5.44 -1.91
CA PRO A 115 2.40 4.91 -0.55
C PRO A 115 3.67 4.07 -0.41
N GLY A 116 4.35 3.85 -1.54
CA GLY A 116 5.60 3.14 -1.62
C GLY A 116 6.73 3.95 -2.26
N ASP A 117 6.59 5.28 -2.34
CA ASP A 117 7.59 6.19 -2.89
C ASP A 117 7.76 7.42 -1.98
N PRO A 118 8.83 7.49 -1.17
CA PRO A 118 9.00 8.53 -0.15
C PRO A 118 9.26 9.93 -0.73
N GLU A 119 9.37 10.06 -2.06
CA GLU A 119 9.44 11.35 -2.74
C GLU A 119 8.05 11.85 -3.21
N SER A 120 6.99 11.07 -2.95
CA SER A 120 5.60 11.36 -3.33
C SER A 120 4.73 11.64 -2.11
N THR A 121 5.13 12.58 -1.26
CA THR A 121 4.44 12.86 0.01
C THR A 121 3.36 13.93 -0.14
N PRO A 122 2.20 13.79 0.52
CA PRO A 122 1.26 14.88 0.70
C PRO A 122 1.91 16.08 1.39
N PRO A 123 1.45 17.32 1.13
CA PRO A 123 1.88 18.43 1.98
C PRO A 123 1.53 18.11 3.44
N PRO A 124 2.40 18.48 4.40
CA PRO A 124 2.10 18.25 5.81
C PRO A 124 0.74 18.84 6.12
N ALA A 125 -0.07 18.10 6.90
CA ALA A 125 -1.33 18.62 7.40
C ALA A 125 -1.06 20.02 7.97
N PRO A 126 -1.95 21.02 7.72
CA PRO A 126 -1.75 22.33 8.31
C PRO A 126 -1.54 22.09 9.79
N GLU A 127 -0.37 22.51 10.30
CA GLU A 127 -0.14 22.37 11.72
C GLU A 127 -1.34 22.99 12.39
N ASP A 128 -1.97 22.24 13.30
CA ASP A 128 -2.88 22.83 14.25
C ASP A 128 -2.02 23.89 14.93
N THR A 129 -2.05 25.12 14.40
CA THR A 129 -1.69 26.30 15.15
C THR A 129 -2.75 26.26 16.20
N ALA A 130 -2.43 25.57 17.29
CA ALA A 130 -3.10 25.67 18.53
C ALA A 130 -3.22 27.18 18.68
N VAL A 131 -4.44 27.68 18.47
CA VAL A 131 -4.87 28.86 19.18
C VAL A 131 -4.82 28.33 20.60
N GLU A 132 -3.60 28.35 21.15
CA GLU A 132 -3.22 27.54 22.28
C GLU A 132 -4.26 27.80 23.35
N GLU A 133 -4.52 26.82 24.20
CA GLU A 133 -5.36 27.05 25.38
C GLU A 133 -4.88 28.28 26.22
N THR A 134 -3.66 28.77 25.96
CA THR A 134 -3.14 30.06 26.43
C THR A 134 -3.92 31.27 25.93
N THR A 135 -4.48 31.28 24.72
CA THR A 135 -5.23 32.41 24.14
C THR A 135 -6.55 32.63 24.89
N TRP A 136 -7.27 31.56 25.24
CA TRP A 136 -8.49 31.70 26.04
C TRP A 136 -8.21 32.12 27.49
N GLY A 137 -7.11 31.63 28.07
CA GLY A 137 -6.61 32.09 29.37
C GLY A 137 -6.23 33.58 29.35
N GLN A 138 -5.58 34.04 28.29
CA GLN A 138 -5.20 35.44 28.08
C GLN A 138 -6.42 36.35 27.83
N ILE A 139 -7.39 35.90 27.02
CA ILE A 139 -8.65 36.62 26.77
C ILE A 139 -9.44 36.77 28.07
N LYS A 140 -9.56 35.73 28.89
CA LYS A 140 -10.23 35.80 30.20
C LYS A 140 -9.57 36.80 31.14
N LYS A 141 -8.23 36.86 31.15
CA LYS A 141 -7.46 37.82 31.96
C LYS A 141 -7.65 39.27 31.51
N LEU A 142 -7.81 39.50 30.21
CA LEU A 142 -8.12 40.83 29.66
C LEU A 142 -9.56 41.25 29.97
N ILE A 143 -10.53 40.34 29.87
CA ILE A 143 -11.93 40.63 30.20
C ILE A 143 -12.10 40.92 31.70
N GLY A 144 -11.47 40.14 32.58
CA GLY A 144 -11.53 40.36 34.03
C GLY A 144 -10.75 41.58 34.55
N ALA A 145 -10.04 42.30 33.68
CA ALA A 145 -9.36 43.56 34.00
C ALA A 145 -10.16 44.81 33.55
N LEU A 146 -11.36 44.62 33.01
CA LEU A 146 -12.28 45.68 32.60
C LEU A 146 -13.39 45.95 33.64
N ASP A 147 -13.44 45.17 34.72
CA ASP A 147 -14.24 45.40 35.93
C ASP A 147 -13.41 46.09 37.02
#